data_AF-A0A1J5QA37-F1
#
_entry.id   AF-A0A1J5QA37-F1
#
_cell.length_a   1.000
_cell.length_b   1.000
_cell.length_c   1.000
_cell.angle_alpha   90.00
_cell.angle_beta   90.00
_cell.angle_gamma   90.00
#
_symmetry.space_group_name_H-M   'P 1'
#
loop_
_entity.id
_entity.type
_entity.pdbx_description
1 polymer ?
#
loop_
_entity_poly.entity_id
_entity_poly.type
_entity_poly.pdbx_seq_one_letter_code
_entity_poly.pdbx_strand_id
1 'polypeptide(L)'
;MNEAKDPKTMTSAERQQLIAELREEITQIWEKRVDLLGHLLLAEASRNMRVPPKALTDYMTSDDRRRVCREFAEDIVAEIEAARTTAEVDKLRRSGDHMELH
;
A
#
# COMPACT_ATOMS: atom_id res chain seq x y z
N MET A 1 13.23 0.12 24.72
CA MET A 1 13.96 0.02 23.44
C MET A 1 14.02 -1.45 23.10
N ASN A 2 13.20 -1.92 22.15
CA ASN A 2 13.36 -3.26 21.61
C ASN A 2 14.47 -3.19 20.56
N GLU A 3 15.58 -3.88 20.81
CA GLU A 3 16.61 -4.08 19.80
C GLU A 3 16.00 -4.89 18.65
N ALA A 4 15.94 -4.30 17.46
CA ALA A 4 15.54 -5.03 16.27
C ALA A 4 16.60 -6.12 16.02
N LYS A 5 16.21 -7.40 16.15
CA LYS A 5 17.07 -8.52 15.73
C LYS A 5 17.48 -8.31 14.27
N ASP A 6 18.75 -8.55 13.96
CA ASP A 6 19.23 -8.53 12.56
C ASP A 6 18.40 -9.52 11.73
N PRO A 7 17.75 -9.09 10.62
CA PRO A 7 16.94 -9.94 9.76
C PRO A 7 17.64 -11.22 9.28
N LYS A 8 18.98 -11.21 9.22
CA LYS A 8 19.80 -12.36 8.82
C LYS A 8 19.85 -13.46 9.88
N THR A 9 19.58 -13.13 11.14
CA THR A 9 19.60 -14.07 12.28
C THR A 9 18.22 -14.63 12.62
N MET A 10 17.17 -14.07 12.01
CA MET A 10 15.79 -14.49 12.24
C MET A 10 15.53 -15.87 11.62
N THR A 11 14.67 -16.65 12.27
CA THR A 11 14.11 -17.86 11.69
C THR A 11 13.16 -17.53 10.53
N SER A 12 12.84 -18.52 9.69
CA SER A 12 11.88 -18.31 8.59
C SER A 12 10.51 -17.84 9.08
N ALA A 13 10.05 -18.36 10.23
CA ALA A 13 8.77 -17.98 10.83
C ALA A 13 8.79 -16.54 11.36
N GLU A 14 9.85 -16.16 12.09
CA GLU A 14 10.02 -14.78 12.56
C GLU A 14 10.09 -13.78 11.38
N ARG A 15 10.77 -14.13 10.29
CA ARG A 15 10.80 -13.29 9.08
C ARG A 15 9.42 -13.14 8.45
N GLN A 16 8.67 -14.24 8.34
CA GLN A 16 7.33 -14.19 7.75
C GLN A 16 6.38 -13.33 8.58
N GLN A 17 6.48 -13.41 9.91
CA GLN A 17 5.71 -12.57 10.82
C GLN A 17 6.08 -11.09 10.66
N LEU A 18 7.37 -10.75 10.62
CA LEU A 18 7.82 -9.38 10.41
C LEU A 18 7.35 -8.82 9.05
N ILE A 19 7.38 -9.63 7.99
CA ILE A 19 6.86 -9.23 6.67
C ILE A 19 5.37 -8.92 6.76
N ALA A 20 4.58 -9.75 7.45
CA ALA A 20 3.15 -9.51 7.62
C ALA A 20 2.87 -8.22 8.42
N GLU A 21 3.63 -7.96 9.48
CA GLU A 21 3.52 -6.73 10.28
C GLU A 21 3.85 -5.49 9.44
N LEU A 22 4.97 -5.51 8.71
CA LEU A 22 5.35 -4.41 7.82
C LEU A 22 4.32 -4.20 6.70
N ARG A 23 3.75 -5.28 6.16
CA ARG A 23 2.69 -5.20 5.15
C ARG A 23 1.44 -4.53 5.69
N GLU A 24 1.01 -4.87 6.91
CA GLU A 24 -0.11 -4.20 7.57
C GLU A 24 0.20 -2.72 7.84
N GLU A 25 1.41 -2.38 8.31
CA GLU A 25 1.80 -0.98 8.50
C GLU A 25 1.76 -0.16 7.20
N ILE A 26 2.28 -0.71 6.11
CA ILE A 26 2.26 -0.06 4.79
C ILE A 26 0.81 0.08 4.29
N THR A 27 -0.03 -0.93 4.50
CA THR A 27 -1.45 -0.89 4.14
C THR A 27 -2.16 0.23 4.89
N GLN A 28 -1.95 0.36 6.21
CA GLN A 28 -2.52 1.45 7.01
C GLN A 28 -2.04 2.84 6.57
N ILE A 29 -0.80 2.97 6.11
CA ILE A 29 -0.28 4.22 5.55
C ILE A 29 -1.03 4.58 4.26
N TRP A 30 -1.24 3.60 3.37
CA TRP A 30 -1.98 3.83 2.13
C TRP A 30 -3.45 4.10 2.36
N GLU A 31 -4.09 3.40 3.31
CA GLU A 31 -5.47 3.64 3.71
C GLU A 31 -5.66 5.11 4.10
N LYS A 32 -4.78 5.64 4.97
CA LYS A 32 -4.80 7.06 5.38
C LYS A 32 -4.59 8.02 4.20
N ARG A 33 -3.73 7.67 3.24
CA ARG A 33 -3.48 8.50 2.05
C ARG A 33 -4.68 8.52 1.12
N VAL A 34 -5.31 7.36 0.87
CA VAL A 34 -6.53 7.24 0.07
C VAL A 34 -7.67 8.01 0.73
N ASP A 35 -7.82 7.90 2.05
CA ASP A 35 -8.82 8.65 2.82
C ASP A 35 -8.63 10.17 2.67
N LEU A 36 -7.38 10.64 2.78
CA LEU A 36 -7.04 12.05 2.57
C LEU A 36 -7.34 12.53 1.14
N LEU A 37 -6.99 11.73 0.12
CA LEU A 37 -7.31 12.04 -1.27
C LEU A 37 -8.83 12.12 -1.49
N GLY A 38 -9.60 11.21 -0.90
CA GLY A 38 -11.06 11.25 -0.89
C GLY A 38 -11.59 12.57 -0.32
N HIS A 39 -11.08 13.01 0.82
CA HIS A 39 -11.44 14.31 1.41
C HIS A 39 -11.12 15.50 0.49
N LEU A 40 -9.97 15.50 -0.17
CA LEU A 40 -9.58 16.58 -1.09
C LEU A 40 -10.50 16.64 -2.31
N LEU A 41 -10.82 15.49 -2.92
CA LEU A 41 -11.74 15.41 -4.05
C LEU A 41 -13.14 15.87 -3.67
N LEU A 42 -13.60 15.51 -2.48
CA LEU A 42 -14.90 15.95 -1.96
C LEU A 42 -14.95 17.44 -1.68
N ALA A 43 -13.90 18.01 -1.09
CA ALA A 43 -13.80 19.45 -0.87
C ALA A 43 -13.88 20.21 -2.21
N GLU A 44 -13.21 19.69 -3.25
CA GLU A 44 -13.26 20.28 -4.58
C GLU A 44 -14.63 20.11 -5.25
N ALA A 45 -15.27 18.94 -5.11
CA ALA A 45 -16.62 18.71 -5.65
C ALA A 45 -17.67 19.62 -4.99
N SER A 46 -17.55 19.84 -3.68
CA SER A 46 -18.40 20.76 -2.90
C SER A 46 -18.24 22.21 -3.36
N ARG A 47 -16.99 22.69 -3.53
CA ARG A 47 -16.70 24.04 -4.05
C ARG A 47 -17.34 24.31 -5.41
N ASN A 48 -17.36 23.29 -6.26
CA ASN A 48 -17.93 23.38 -7.61
C ASN A 48 -19.45 23.12 -7.65
N MET A 49 -20.13 23.03 -6.49
CA MET A 49 -21.56 22.71 -6.36
C MET A 49 -21.97 21.40 -7.07
N ARG A 50 -21.03 20.48 -7.28
CA ARG A 50 -21.28 19.21 -8.00
C ARG A 50 -21.88 18.12 -7.12
N VAL A 51 -21.84 18.31 -5.80
CA VAL A 51 -22.34 17.34 -4.82
C VAL A 51 -23.13 18.08 -3.73
N PRO A 52 -24.36 17.63 -3.41
CA PRO A 52 -25.13 18.19 -2.30
C PRO A 52 -24.39 17.99 -0.96
N PRO A 53 -24.43 18.98 -0.03
CA PRO A 53 -23.76 18.87 1.27
C PRO A 53 -24.16 17.61 2.06
N LYS A 54 -25.42 17.17 1.95
CA LYS A 54 -25.92 15.97 2.63
C LYS A 54 -25.24 14.68 2.13
N ALA A 55 -25.08 14.53 0.81
CA ALA A 55 -24.38 13.38 0.24
C ALA A 55 -22.90 13.34 0.67
N LEU A 56 -22.30 14.52 0.89
CA LEU A 56 -20.95 14.66 1.43
C LEU A 56 -20.87 14.13 2.87
N THR A 57 -21.79 14.55 3.74
CA THR A 57 -21.85 14.12 5.14
C THR A 57 -22.11 12.62 5.26
N ASP A 58 -23.02 12.08 4.44
CA ASP A 58 -23.33 10.64 4.43
C ASP A 58 -22.10 9.83 4.00
N TYR A 59 -21.39 10.24 2.95
CA TYR A 59 -20.14 9.59 2.55
C TYR A 59 -19.06 9.67 3.64
N MET A 60 -18.86 10.87 4.22
CA MET A 60 -17.86 11.10 5.27
C MET A 60 -18.13 10.32 6.56
N THR A 61 -19.36 9.88 6.81
CA THR A 61 -19.72 9.16 8.04
C THR A 61 -19.98 7.67 7.80
N SER A 62 -20.01 7.23 6.54
CA SER A 62 -20.23 5.83 6.20
C SER A 62 -19.06 4.94 6.62
N ASP A 63 -19.39 3.77 7.16
CA ASP A 63 -18.41 2.69 7.39
C ASP A 63 -17.87 2.13 6.07
N ASP A 64 -18.64 2.25 4.99
CA ASP A 64 -18.24 1.87 3.63
C ASP A 64 -16.99 2.63 3.18
N ARG A 65 -16.81 3.90 3.58
CA ARG A 65 -15.62 4.69 3.25
C ARG A 65 -14.35 4.01 3.76
N ARG A 66 -14.34 3.61 5.03
CA ARG A 66 -13.18 2.95 5.66
C ARG A 66 -12.87 1.63 4.98
N ARG A 67 -13.91 0.83 4.70
CA ARG A 67 -13.76 -0.43 3.96
C ARG A 67 -13.12 -0.20 2.60
N VAL A 68 -13.66 0.72 1.80
CA VAL A 68 -13.14 1.02 0.46
C VAL A 68 -11.70 1.57 0.52
N CYS A 69 -11.38 2.44 1.46
CA CYS A 69 -10.01 2.94 1.61
C CYS A 69 -9.02 1.81 1.91
N ARG A 70 -9.43 0.83 2.73
CA ARG A 70 -8.61 -0.34 3.03
C ARG A 70 -8.47 -1.27 1.82
N GLU A 71 -9.54 -1.57 1.11
CA GLU A 71 -9.50 -2.38 -0.13
C GLU A 71 -8.54 -1.76 -1.16
N PHE A 72 -8.65 -0.45 -1.41
CA PHE A 72 -7.72 0.26 -2.31
C PHE A 72 -6.27 0.23 -1.81
N ALA A 73 -6.05 0.32 -0.50
CA ALA A 73 -4.71 0.25 0.06
C ALA A 73 -4.08 -1.14 -0.11
N GLU A 74 -4.87 -2.20 0.08
CA GLU A 74 -4.44 -3.58 -0.13
C GLU A 74 -4.06 -3.83 -1.61
N ASP A 75 -4.86 -3.31 -2.55
CA ASP A 75 -4.56 -3.37 -3.99
C ASP A 75 -3.25 -2.63 -4.35
N ILE A 76 -3.05 -1.42 -3.82
CA ILE A 76 -1.82 -0.64 -4.05
C ILE A 76 -0.59 -1.41 -3.54
N VAL A 77 -0.69 -2.01 -2.36
CA VAL A 77 0.40 -2.79 -1.78
C VAL A 77 0.72 -4.02 -2.64
N ALA A 78 -0.30 -4.74 -3.10
CA ALA A 78 -0.11 -5.91 -3.97
C ALA A 78 0.54 -5.53 -5.32
N GLU A 79 0.12 -4.43 -5.93
CA GLU A 79 0.70 -3.93 -7.18
C GLU A 79 2.17 -3.52 -7.01
N ILE A 80 2.52 -2.87 -5.90
CA ILE A 80 3.91 -2.51 -5.59
C ILE A 80 4.78 -3.77 -5.42
N GLU A 81 4.27 -4.79 -4.73
CA GLU A 81 4.96 -6.07 -4.57
C GLU A 81 5.19 -6.76 -5.92
N ALA A 82 4.16 -6.83 -6.77
CA ALA A 82 4.23 -7.44 -8.10
C ALA A 82 5.22 -6.69 -9.02
N ALA A 83 5.19 -5.35 -9.01
CA ALA A 83 6.12 -4.53 -9.78
C ALA A 83 7.57 -4.74 -9.34
N ARG A 84 7.80 -4.86 -8.02
CA ARG A 84 9.14 -5.13 -7.47
C ARG A 84 9.63 -6.52 -7.87
N THR A 85 8.80 -7.56 -7.77
CA THR A 85 9.15 -8.92 -8.21
C THR A 85 9.53 -8.93 -9.68
N THR A 86 8.74 -8.25 -10.52
CA THR A 86 9.03 -8.13 -11.96
C THR A 86 10.39 -7.46 -12.20
N ALA A 87 10.67 -6.35 -11.52
CA ALA A 87 11.96 -5.66 -11.63
C ALA A 87 13.16 -6.51 -11.16
N GLU A 88 12.98 -7.32 -10.11
CA GLU A 88 14.00 -8.25 -9.61
C GLU A 88 14.29 -9.37 -10.62
N VAL A 89 13.25 -9.94 -11.24
CA VAL A 89 13.38 -10.93 -12.32
C VAL A 89 14.12 -10.34 -13.52
N ASP A 90 13.76 -9.14 -13.96
CA ASP A 90 14.42 -8.46 -15.07
C ASP A 90 15.88 -8.12 -14.79
N LYS A 91 16.22 -7.84 -13.53
CA LYS A 91 17.60 -7.65 -13.10
C LYS A 91 18.40 -8.95 -13.18
N LEU A 92 17.83 -10.06 -12.68
CA LEU A 92 18.47 -11.38 -12.73
C LEU A 92 18.71 -11.84 -14.17
N ARG A 93 17.74 -11.65 -15.06
CA ARG A 93 17.87 -11.96 -16.49
C ARG A 93 19.05 -11.22 -17.12
N ARG A 94 19.12 -9.89 -16.93
CA ARG A 94 20.23 -9.08 -17.44
C ARG A 94 21.59 -9.48 -16.86
N SER A 95 21.65 -9.88 -15.59
CA SER A 95 22.91 -10.38 -15.02
C SER A 95 23.30 -11.78 -15.52
N GLY A 96 22.33 -12.65 -15.82
CA GLY A 96 22.55 -13.96 -16.41
C GLY A 96 23.06 -13.86 -17.85
N ASP A 97 22.45 -12.99 -18.65
CA ASP A 97 22.87 -12.71 -20.03
C ASP A 97 24.31 -12.14 -20.08
N HIS A 98 24.75 -11.42 -19.04
CA HIS A 98 26.13 -10.94 -18.92
C HIS A 98 27.13 -12.03 -18.49
N MET A 99 26.67 -13.12 -17.91
CA MET A 99 27.52 -14.21 -17.41
C MET A 99 27.87 -15.24 -18.50
N GLU A 100 27.06 -15.34 -19.56
CA GLU A 100 27.30 -16.25 -20.70
C GLU A 100 28.26 -15.67 -21.76
N LEU A 101 28.80 -14.46 -21.56
CA LEU A 101 29.68 -13.76 -22.50
C LEU A 101 31.17 -13.77 -22.12
N HIS A 102 31.58 -14.58 -21.15
CA HIS A 102 32.98 -14.74 -20.71
C HIS A 102 33.40 -16.21 -20.64
#